data_AF-A0AAD9R7G1-F1
#
_entry.id   AF-A0AAD9R7G1-F1
#
_cell.length_a   1.000
_cell.length_b   1.000
_cell.length_c   1.000
_cell.angle_alpha   90.00
_cell.angle_beta   90.00
_cell.angle_gamma   90.00
#
_symmetry.space_group_name_H-M   'P 1'
#
loop_
_entity.id
_entity.type
_entity.pdbx_description
1 polymer ?
#
loop_
_entity_poly.entity_id
_entity_poly.type
_entity_poly.pdbx_seq_one_letter_code
_entity_poly.pdbx_strand_id
1 'polypeptide(L)'
;MGGSNFSGEEIHRGLNTLEKIVCSVKFTHGIHKELIYLSVINIGLSVSAIVGNTLILIALHKESSLHAASKLLFRTLATTDLCIGLVAQPLFVSCWISMVKEQWSFCRVLNVTGLLISHTLGSVSLMTITAISVDRLLALLMGLRYRQTVTLNRSYAFLTLIWVLAVVGSRAIWEIRKRAFAKVVVFVNCNELNFTLAGCFQISWEALVALRYSEVDEIEVPSWEI
;
A
#
# COMPACT_ATOMS: atom_id res chain seq x y z
N MET A 1 -28.50 8.36 18.35
CA MET A 1 -28.16 7.94 16.97
C MET A 1 -27.65 9.16 16.21
N GLY A 2 -26.35 9.24 15.95
CA GLY A 2 -25.75 10.39 15.25
C GLY A 2 -24.30 10.63 15.68
N GLY A 3 -23.42 9.66 15.45
CA GLY A 3 -22.03 9.74 15.87
C GLY A 3 -21.15 8.86 15.00
N SER A 4 -20.86 9.30 13.78
CA SER A 4 -19.84 8.69 12.91
C SER A 4 -19.45 9.52 11.67
N ASN A 5 -20.05 10.69 11.41
CA ASN A 5 -19.84 11.40 10.14
C ASN A 5 -18.66 12.38 10.12
N PHE A 6 -18.10 12.80 11.27
CA PHE A 6 -17.07 13.86 11.27
C PHE A 6 -15.69 13.34 10.80
N SER A 7 -15.31 12.11 11.19
CA SER A 7 -14.05 11.49 10.72
C SER A 7 -14.09 11.13 9.23
N GLY A 8 -15.25 10.67 8.74
CA GLY A 8 -15.43 10.31 7.32
C GLY A 8 -15.32 11.51 6.38
N GLU A 9 -15.88 12.66 6.77
CA GLU A 9 -15.82 13.88 5.95
C GLU A 9 -14.41 14.46 5.84
N GLU A 10 -13.62 14.48 6.92
CA GLU A 10 -12.24 14.98 6.87
C GLU A 10 -11.33 14.07 6.04
N ILE A 11 -11.50 12.75 6.17
CA ILE A 11 -10.79 11.75 5.34
C ILE A 11 -11.14 11.93 3.86
N HIS A 12 -12.42 12.14 3.54
CA HIS A 12 -12.85 12.37 2.16
C HIS A 12 -12.32 13.70 1.60
N ARG A 13 -12.30 14.76 2.42
CA ARG A 13 -11.79 16.08 2.03
C ARG A 13 -10.28 16.07 1.79
N GLY A 14 -9.51 15.38 2.64
CA GLY A 14 -8.07 15.18 2.47
C GLY A 14 -7.72 14.35 1.23
N LEU A 15 -8.47 13.28 0.97
CA LEU A 15 -8.33 12.46 -0.25
C LEU A 15 -8.52 13.29 -1.51
N ASN A 16 -9.65 14.01 -1.57
CA ASN A 16 -9.99 14.84 -2.72
C ASN A 16 -8.95 15.93 -2.97
N THR A 17 -8.26 16.39 -1.92
CA THR A 17 -7.22 17.43 -2.00
C THR A 17 -5.88 16.87 -2.49
N LEU A 18 -5.43 15.73 -1.96
CA LEU A 18 -4.18 15.07 -2.41
C LEU A 18 -4.27 14.70 -3.89
N GLU A 19 -5.37 14.11 -4.30
CA GLU A 19 -5.64 13.76 -5.70
C GLU A 19 -5.68 15.00 -6.61
N LYS A 20 -6.32 16.09 -6.15
CA LYS A 20 -6.36 17.37 -6.88
C LYS A 20 -4.96 17.96 -7.06
N ILE A 21 -4.09 17.84 -6.06
CA ILE A 21 -2.74 18.43 -6.11
C ILE A 21 -1.82 17.64 -7.04
N VAL A 22 -1.81 16.30 -6.92
CA VAL A 22 -0.96 15.43 -7.77
C VAL A 22 -1.38 15.54 -9.24
N CYS A 23 -2.69 15.52 -9.51
CA CYS A 23 -3.24 15.65 -10.85
C CYS A 23 -3.64 17.12 -11.14
N SER A 24 -2.69 18.05 -11.05
CA SER A 24 -2.90 19.47 -11.39
C SER A 24 -1.80 20.05 -12.29
N VAL A 25 -2.18 21.07 -13.05
CA VAL A 25 -1.31 21.88 -13.91
C VAL A 25 -0.08 22.38 -13.14
N LYS A 26 -0.28 22.84 -11.88
CA LYS A 26 0.80 23.40 -11.04
C LYS A 26 1.96 22.42 -10.82
N PHE A 27 1.64 21.14 -10.66
CA PHE A 27 2.66 20.10 -10.43
C PHE A 27 3.27 19.62 -11.75
N THR A 28 2.47 19.52 -12.80
CA THR A 28 2.87 18.92 -14.08
C THR A 28 3.86 19.79 -14.86
N HIS A 29 3.67 21.11 -14.88
CA HIS A 29 4.43 22.06 -15.72
C HIS A 29 5.97 21.98 -15.55
N GLY A 30 6.45 21.59 -14.36
CA GLY A 30 7.89 21.44 -14.07
C GLY A 30 8.49 20.05 -14.31
N ILE A 31 7.67 19.01 -14.51
CA ILE A 31 8.12 17.60 -14.46
C ILE A 31 7.83 16.81 -15.74
N HIS A 32 7.34 17.43 -16.82
CA HIS A 32 6.97 16.73 -18.06
C HIS A 32 8.08 15.81 -18.59
N LYS A 33 9.33 16.30 -18.65
CA LYS A 33 10.48 15.52 -19.13
C LYS A 33 10.77 14.32 -18.23
N GLU A 34 10.71 14.52 -16.92
CA GLU A 34 10.90 13.46 -15.92
C GLU A 34 9.82 12.38 -16.02
N LEU A 35 8.55 12.77 -16.18
CA LEU A 35 7.44 11.84 -16.35
C LEU A 35 7.59 10.96 -17.60
N ILE A 36 8.04 11.55 -18.72
CA ILE A 36 8.32 10.81 -19.95
C ILE A 36 9.49 9.84 -19.74
N TYR A 37 10.58 10.28 -19.11
CA TYR A 37 11.74 9.43 -18.82
C TYR A 37 11.35 8.26 -17.91
N LEU A 38 10.63 8.53 -16.82
CA LEU A 38 10.11 7.50 -15.91
C LEU A 38 9.17 6.53 -16.62
N SER A 39 8.35 7.01 -17.57
CA SER A 39 7.47 6.15 -18.38
C SER A 39 8.27 5.14 -19.19
N VAL A 40 9.33 5.58 -19.87
CA VAL A 40 10.20 4.71 -20.67
C VAL A 40 10.86 3.65 -19.80
N ILE A 41 11.40 4.04 -18.64
CA ILE A 41 12.00 3.09 -17.69
C ILE A 41 10.96 2.08 -17.21
N ASN A 42 9.75 2.51 -16.85
CA ASN A 42 8.70 1.61 -16.36
C ASN A 42 8.24 0.61 -17.41
N ILE A 43 8.18 1.01 -18.68
CA ILE A 43 7.90 0.08 -19.78
C ILE A 43 9.00 -0.99 -19.87
N GLY A 44 10.28 -0.59 -19.80
CA GLY A 44 11.40 -1.53 -19.80
C GLY A 44 11.38 -2.48 -18.59
N LEU A 45 11.09 -1.96 -17.40
CA LEU A 45 10.94 -2.75 -16.18
C LEU A 45 9.74 -3.72 -16.28
N SER A 46 8.64 -3.31 -16.90
CA SER A 46 7.47 -4.17 -17.15
C SER A 46 7.80 -5.36 -18.03
N VAL A 47 8.46 -5.12 -19.16
CA VAL A 47 8.91 -6.22 -20.04
C VAL A 47 9.84 -7.15 -19.28
N SER A 48 10.80 -6.59 -18.53
CA SER A 48 11.76 -7.38 -17.75
C SER A 48 11.08 -8.21 -16.67
N ALA A 49 10.12 -7.64 -15.94
CA ALA A 49 9.33 -8.33 -14.93
C ALA A 49 8.51 -9.46 -15.55
N ILE A 50 7.88 -9.24 -16.71
CA ILE A 50 7.07 -10.25 -17.38
C ILE A 50 7.93 -11.43 -17.83
N VAL A 51 9.03 -11.14 -18.53
CA VAL A 51 9.93 -12.18 -19.04
C VAL A 51 10.57 -12.94 -17.88
N GLY A 52 11.16 -12.23 -16.92
CA GLY A 52 11.85 -12.85 -15.78
C GLY A 52 10.93 -13.76 -14.96
N ASN A 53 9.75 -13.28 -14.58
CA ASN A 53 8.84 -14.07 -13.75
C ASN A 53 8.17 -15.22 -14.51
N THR A 54 7.94 -15.08 -15.82
CA THR A 54 7.45 -16.17 -16.66
C THR A 54 8.51 -17.29 -16.77
N LEU A 55 9.78 -16.93 -16.95
CA LEU A 55 10.89 -17.90 -16.95
C LEU A 55 10.98 -18.64 -15.60
N ILE A 56 10.81 -17.94 -14.47
CA ILE A 56 10.76 -18.55 -13.14
C ILE A 56 9.61 -19.56 -13.05
N LEU A 57 8.41 -19.21 -13.52
CA LEU A 57 7.27 -20.14 -13.53
C LEU A 57 7.53 -21.39 -14.39
N ILE A 58 8.15 -21.22 -15.56
CA ILE A 58 8.52 -22.34 -16.45
C ILE A 58 9.55 -23.24 -15.75
N ALA A 59 10.58 -22.66 -15.12
CA ALA A 59 11.60 -23.42 -14.39
C ALA A 59 10.97 -24.20 -13.22
N LEU A 60 10.09 -23.58 -12.44
CA LEU A 60 9.38 -24.22 -11.33
C LEU A 60 8.39 -25.30 -11.78
N HIS A 61 7.91 -25.24 -13.03
CA HIS A 61 7.06 -26.29 -13.59
C HIS A 61 7.87 -27.55 -13.90
N LYS A 62 9.09 -27.39 -14.42
CA LYS A 62 9.99 -28.51 -14.73
C LYS A 62 10.59 -29.15 -13.47
N GLU A 63 10.81 -28.36 -12.43
CA GLU A 63 11.48 -28.82 -11.22
C GLU A 63 10.55 -29.65 -10.32
N SER A 64 10.83 -30.94 -10.12
CA SER A 64 10.03 -31.85 -9.30
C SER A 64 10.59 -32.06 -7.89
N SER A 65 11.86 -31.69 -7.64
CA SER A 65 12.53 -31.93 -6.36
C SER A 65 12.09 -30.99 -5.22
N LEU A 66 11.54 -29.81 -5.55
CA LEU A 66 11.10 -28.85 -4.55
C LEU A 66 9.82 -29.32 -3.82
N HIS A 67 9.82 -29.14 -2.49
CA HIS A 67 8.65 -29.38 -1.65
C HIS A 67 7.44 -28.59 -2.15
N ALA A 68 6.27 -29.22 -2.08
CA ALA A 68 5.05 -28.68 -2.70
C ALA A 68 4.62 -27.33 -2.08
N ALA A 69 4.87 -27.13 -0.78
CA ALA A 69 4.62 -25.86 -0.09
C ALA A 69 5.55 -24.73 -0.56
N SER A 70 6.87 -24.96 -0.63
CA SER A 70 7.81 -23.94 -1.10
C SER A 70 7.54 -23.58 -2.57
N LYS A 71 7.21 -24.58 -3.40
CA LYS A 71 6.84 -24.36 -4.81
C LYS A 71 5.61 -23.45 -4.94
N LEU A 72 4.63 -23.57 -4.05
CA LEU A 72 3.46 -22.68 -4.00
C LEU A 72 3.86 -21.23 -3.67
N LEU A 73 4.77 -21.02 -2.72
CA LEU A 73 5.26 -19.69 -2.36
C LEU A 73 6.01 -19.03 -3.53
N PHE A 74 6.92 -19.74 -4.20
CA PHE A 74 7.61 -19.20 -5.38
C PHE A 74 6.67 -18.91 -6.54
N ARG A 75 5.67 -19.75 -6.78
CA ARG A 75 4.63 -19.48 -7.79
C ARG A 75 3.83 -18.25 -7.45
N THR A 76 3.46 -18.07 -6.18
CA THR A 76 2.76 -16.87 -5.71
C THR A 76 3.60 -15.63 -5.97
N LEU A 77 4.88 -15.66 -5.58
CA LEU A 77 5.80 -14.55 -5.76
C LEU A 77 5.93 -14.15 -7.24
N ALA A 78 6.22 -15.12 -8.11
CA ALA A 78 6.31 -14.88 -9.54
C ALA A 78 4.99 -14.38 -10.16
N THR A 79 3.84 -14.86 -9.65
CA THR A 79 2.52 -14.39 -10.09
C THR A 79 2.26 -12.95 -9.66
N THR A 80 2.61 -12.58 -8.43
CA THR A 80 2.43 -11.20 -7.96
C THR A 80 3.33 -10.24 -8.72
N ASP A 81 4.56 -10.63 -9.03
CA ASP A 81 5.49 -9.79 -9.78
C ASP A 81 5.08 -9.68 -11.26
N LEU A 82 4.49 -10.73 -11.85
CA LEU A 82 3.82 -10.65 -13.16
C LEU A 82 2.65 -9.67 -13.16
N CYS A 83 1.81 -9.72 -12.12
CA CYS A 83 0.69 -8.79 -11.98
C CYS A 83 1.16 -7.34 -11.84
N ILE A 84 2.26 -7.09 -11.11
CA ILE A 84 2.88 -5.76 -11.03
C ILE A 84 3.32 -5.31 -12.44
N GLY A 85 4.01 -6.20 -13.18
CA GLY A 85 4.46 -5.95 -14.54
C GLY A 85 3.34 -5.63 -15.52
N LEU A 86 2.26 -6.41 -15.49
CA LEU A 86 1.16 -6.34 -16.46
C LEU A 86 0.09 -5.30 -16.13
N VAL A 87 -0.13 -5.01 -14.85
CA VAL A 87 -1.25 -4.16 -14.41
C VAL A 87 -0.75 -2.88 -13.77
N ALA A 88 0.07 -2.99 -12.72
CA ALA A 88 0.49 -1.82 -11.95
C ALA A 88 1.32 -0.83 -12.78
N GLN A 89 2.32 -1.32 -13.52
CA GLN A 89 3.19 -0.46 -14.32
C GLN A 89 2.45 0.25 -15.47
N PRO A 90 1.59 -0.42 -16.28
CA PRO A 90 0.78 0.26 -17.28
C PRO A 90 -0.19 1.29 -16.71
N LEU A 91 -0.74 1.06 -15.50
CA LEU A 91 -1.57 2.06 -14.82
C LEU A 91 -0.78 3.33 -14.47
N PHE A 92 0.46 3.21 -14.00
CA PHE A 92 1.32 4.37 -13.73
C PHE A 92 1.71 5.12 -15.00
N VAL A 93 2.10 4.40 -16.06
CA VAL A 93 2.40 5.02 -17.36
C VAL A 93 1.18 5.77 -17.90
N SER A 94 0.00 5.16 -17.81
CA SER A 94 -1.26 5.80 -18.23
C SER A 94 -1.60 7.02 -17.37
N CYS A 95 -1.31 6.97 -16.07
CA CYS A 95 -1.47 8.11 -15.17
C CYS A 95 -0.56 9.28 -15.58
N TRP A 96 0.72 9.02 -15.84
CA TRP A 96 1.68 10.05 -16.25
C TRP A 96 1.33 10.67 -17.60
N ILE A 97 0.92 9.86 -18.58
CA ILE A 97 0.44 10.36 -19.87
C ILE A 97 -0.83 11.21 -19.69
N SER A 98 -1.74 10.79 -18.81
CA SER A 98 -2.96 11.56 -18.50
C SER A 98 -2.64 12.91 -17.86
N MET A 99 -1.59 12.99 -17.03
CA MET A 99 -1.10 14.27 -16.49
C MET A 99 -0.57 15.18 -17.60
N VAL A 100 0.25 14.64 -18.50
CA VAL A 100 0.81 15.40 -19.62
C VAL A 100 -0.28 15.90 -20.59
N LYS A 101 -1.34 15.12 -20.78
CA LYS A 101 -2.51 15.48 -21.61
C LYS A 101 -3.56 16.32 -20.88
N GLU A 102 -3.28 16.73 -19.64
CA GLU A 102 -4.18 17.54 -18.80
C GLU A 102 -5.55 16.86 -18.54
N GLN A 103 -5.59 15.53 -18.56
CA GLN A 103 -6.78 14.71 -18.30
C GLN A 103 -6.91 14.39 -16.80
N TRP A 104 -7.21 15.41 -15.99
CA TRP A 104 -7.14 15.35 -14.53
C TRP A 104 -8.08 14.33 -13.86
N SER A 105 -9.28 14.13 -14.43
CA SER A 105 -10.24 13.14 -13.91
C SER A 105 -9.72 11.70 -14.06
N PHE A 106 -9.17 11.38 -15.24
CA PHE A 106 -8.56 10.07 -15.50
C PHE A 106 -7.29 9.85 -14.66
N CYS A 107 -6.43 10.88 -14.56
CA CYS A 107 -5.25 10.83 -13.70
C CYS A 107 -5.59 10.44 -12.25
N ARG A 108 -6.65 11.03 -11.70
CA ARG A 108 -7.08 10.76 -10.32
C ARG A 108 -7.42 9.28 -10.10
N VAL A 109 -8.27 8.73 -10.96
CA VAL A 109 -8.70 7.33 -10.86
C VAL A 109 -7.49 6.41 -11.03
N LEU A 110 -6.67 6.64 -12.06
CA LEU A 110 -5.50 5.82 -12.35
C LEU A 110 -4.46 5.87 -11.21
N ASN A 111 -4.23 7.03 -10.61
CA ASN A 111 -3.28 7.18 -9.50
C ASN A 111 -3.73 6.41 -8.26
N VAL A 112 -5.01 6.53 -7.88
CA VAL A 112 -5.56 5.82 -6.70
C VAL A 112 -5.52 4.31 -6.93
N THR A 113 -6.03 3.85 -8.05
CA THR A 113 -6.07 2.43 -8.40
C THR A 113 -4.66 1.86 -8.52
N GLY A 114 -3.74 2.57 -9.18
CA GLY A 114 -2.34 2.17 -9.32
C GLY A 114 -1.62 2.05 -7.98
N LEU A 115 -1.75 3.05 -7.10
CA LEU A 115 -1.13 3.01 -5.77
C LEU A 115 -1.67 1.87 -4.89
N LEU A 116 -2.99 1.66 -4.87
CA LEU A 116 -3.59 0.58 -4.08
C LEU A 116 -3.14 -0.80 -4.57
N ILE A 117 -3.17 -1.04 -5.88
CA ILE A 117 -2.75 -2.32 -6.47
C ILE A 117 -1.26 -2.57 -6.18
N SER A 118 -0.42 -1.57 -6.42
CA SER A 118 1.04 -1.70 -6.25
C SER A 118 1.41 -1.97 -4.80
N HIS A 119 0.77 -1.26 -3.86
CA HIS A 119 1.05 -1.43 -2.45
C HIS A 119 0.56 -2.80 -1.93
N THR A 120 -0.60 -3.26 -2.42
CA THR A 120 -1.14 -4.57 -2.07
C THR A 120 -0.22 -5.68 -2.59
N LEU A 121 0.11 -5.66 -3.88
CA LEU A 121 0.98 -6.68 -4.49
C LEU A 121 2.39 -6.65 -3.90
N GLY A 122 2.95 -5.46 -3.65
CA GLY A 122 4.25 -5.32 -2.98
C GLY A 122 4.24 -5.89 -1.56
N SER A 123 3.17 -5.65 -0.79
CA SER A 123 3.01 -6.21 0.56
C SER A 123 2.91 -7.73 0.54
N VAL A 124 2.14 -8.31 -0.40
CA VAL A 124 2.06 -9.76 -0.59
C VAL A 124 3.44 -10.33 -0.95
N SER A 125 4.17 -9.69 -1.86
CA SER A 125 5.52 -10.12 -2.27
C SER A 125 6.49 -10.13 -1.08
N LEU A 126 6.53 -9.04 -0.29
CA LEU A 126 7.38 -8.95 0.91
C LEU A 126 7.06 -10.02 1.97
N MET A 127 5.77 -10.23 2.27
CA MET A 127 5.36 -11.27 3.21
C MET A 127 5.67 -12.66 2.66
N THR A 128 5.55 -12.88 1.35
CA THR A 128 5.86 -14.16 0.70
C THR A 128 7.36 -14.45 0.76
N ILE A 129 8.23 -13.48 0.48
CA ILE A 129 9.69 -13.62 0.61
C ILE A 129 10.05 -13.95 2.07
N THR A 130 9.43 -13.26 3.03
CA THR A 130 9.63 -13.55 4.46
C THR A 130 9.21 -14.97 4.80
N ALA A 131 8.06 -15.43 4.30
CA ALA A 131 7.59 -16.80 4.46
C ALA A 131 8.56 -17.82 3.83
N ILE A 132 9.12 -17.53 2.65
CA ILE A 132 10.15 -18.37 2.01
C ILE A 132 11.40 -18.47 2.90
N SER A 133 11.86 -17.37 3.48
CA SER A 133 13.02 -17.36 4.38
C SER A 133 12.77 -18.20 5.64
N VAL A 134 11.58 -18.05 6.26
CA VAL A 134 11.18 -18.87 7.42
C VAL A 134 11.06 -20.34 7.04
N ASP A 135 10.48 -20.65 5.88
CA ASP A 135 10.35 -22.00 5.34
C ASP A 135 11.72 -22.68 5.17
N ARG A 136 12.70 -21.95 4.63
CA ARG A 136 14.08 -22.42 4.47
C ARG A 136 14.79 -22.65 5.80
N LEU A 137 14.62 -21.74 6.75
CA LEU A 137 15.15 -21.91 8.10
C LEU A 137 14.55 -23.16 8.77
N LEU A 138 13.25 -23.37 8.61
CA LEU A 138 12.54 -24.51 9.18
C LEU A 138 13.02 -25.85 8.59
N ALA A 139 13.26 -25.88 7.27
CA ALA A 139 13.80 -27.05 6.58
C ALA A 139 15.21 -27.41 7.08
N LEU A 140 16.05 -26.41 7.33
CA LEU A 140 17.40 -26.60 7.87
C LEU A 140 17.39 -27.08 9.33
N LEU A 141 16.51 -26.54 10.16
CA LEU A 141 16.43 -26.89 11.58
C LEU A 141 15.79 -28.25 11.85
N MET A 142 14.75 -28.63 11.09
CA MET A 142 13.95 -29.84 11.37
C MET A 142 14.21 -31.03 10.44
N GLY A 143 15.00 -30.87 9.37
CA GLY A 143 15.42 -31.97 8.48
C GLY A 143 14.25 -32.85 8.00
N LEU A 144 14.28 -34.15 8.31
CA LEU A 144 13.25 -35.12 7.90
C LEU A 144 11.85 -34.87 8.50
N ARG A 145 11.75 -34.22 9.66
CA ARG A 145 10.46 -33.90 10.31
C ARG A 145 9.70 -32.78 9.62
N TYR A 146 10.40 -31.91 8.88
CA TYR A 146 9.80 -30.81 8.13
C TYR A 146 8.71 -31.28 7.16
N ARG A 147 8.90 -32.44 6.51
CA ARG A 147 7.94 -33.03 5.56
C ARG A 147 6.62 -33.49 6.22
N GLN A 148 6.64 -33.81 7.51
CA GLN A 148 5.45 -34.20 8.28
C GLN A 148 4.69 -33.00 8.83
N THR A 149 5.38 -31.89 9.12
CA THR A 149 4.79 -30.69 9.74
C THR A 149 4.18 -29.72 8.73
N VAL A 150 4.81 -29.56 7.55
CA VAL A 150 4.39 -28.60 6.51
C VAL A 150 3.49 -29.29 5.48
N THR A 151 2.18 -29.20 5.71
CA THR A 151 1.13 -29.73 4.81
C THR A 151 0.62 -28.65 3.86
N LEU A 152 0.20 -29.07 2.65
CA LEU A 152 -0.31 -28.16 1.61
C LEU A 152 -1.49 -27.30 2.08
N ASN A 153 -2.45 -27.87 2.83
CA ASN A 153 -3.60 -27.13 3.33
C ASN A 153 -3.20 -25.98 4.26
N ARG A 154 -2.18 -26.19 5.11
CA ARG A 154 -1.66 -25.11 5.97
C ARG A 154 -1.01 -24.02 5.14
N SER A 155 -0.26 -24.37 4.09
CA SER A 155 0.34 -23.39 3.18
C SER A 155 -0.70 -22.55 2.44
N TYR A 156 -1.81 -23.15 2.00
CA TYR A 156 -2.92 -22.38 1.43
C TYR A 156 -3.56 -21.43 2.46
N ALA A 157 -3.78 -21.88 3.69
CA ALA A 157 -4.29 -21.02 4.76
C ALA A 157 -3.33 -19.84 5.03
N PHE A 158 -2.03 -20.09 5.14
CA PHE A 158 -1.02 -19.02 5.29
C PHE A 158 -1.03 -18.04 4.12
N LEU A 159 -1.13 -18.54 2.87
CA LEU A 159 -1.23 -17.68 1.70
C LEU A 159 -2.47 -16.80 1.77
N THR A 160 -3.64 -17.36 2.10
CA THR A 160 -4.87 -16.57 2.24
C THR A 160 -4.74 -15.49 3.33
N LEU A 161 -4.07 -15.79 4.45
CA LEU A 161 -3.79 -14.81 5.49
C LEU A 161 -2.89 -13.68 5.00
N ILE A 162 -1.83 -13.99 4.25
CA ILE A 162 -0.94 -12.99 3.64
C ILE A 162 -1.73 -12.03 2.76
N TRP A 163 -2.61 -12.56 1.90
CA TRP A 163 -3.45 -11.73 1.04
C TRP A 163 -4.39 -10.83 1.82
N VAL A 164 -5.06 -11.36 2.85
CA VAL A 164 -5.96 -10.56 3.71
C VAL A 164 -5.18 -9.45 4.43
N LEU A 165 -4.04 -9.78 5.04
CA LEU A 165 -3.20 -8.80 5.73
C LEU A 165 -2.66 -7.73 4.79
N ALA A 166 -2.26 -8.10 3.57
CA ALA A 166 -1.81 -7.14 2.57
C ALA A 166 -2.91 -6.17 2.14
N VAL A 167 -4.14 -6.65 1.96
CA VAL A 167 -5.29 -5.79 1.60
C VAL A 167 -5.64 -4.85 2.74
N VAL A 168 -5.74 -5.37 3.97
CA VAL A 168 -6.07 -4.56 5.16
C VAL A 168 -4.96 -3.54 5.42
N GLY A 169 -3.71 -3.97 5.39
CA GLY A 169 -2.54 -3.12 5.56
C GLY A 169 -2.46 -2.02 4.50
N SER A 170 -2.70 -2.35 3.23
CA SER A 170 -2.70 -1.37 2.15
C SER A 170 -3.79 -0.31 2.31
N ARG A 171 -4.98 -0.70 2.77
CA ARG A 171 -6.03 0.27 3.11
C ARG A 171 -5.63 1.13 4.30
N ALA A 172 -5.09 0.54 5.36
CA ALA A 172 -4.63 1.30 6.54
C ALA A 172 -3.53 2.31 6.17
N ILE A 173 -2.56 1.91 5.35
CA ILE A 173 -1.48 2.78 4.89
C ILE A 173 -2.00 3.91 4.00
N TRP A 174 -2.97 3.61 3.12
CA TRP A 174 -3.67 4.64 2.36
C TRP A 174 -4.34 5.66 3.27
N GLU A 175 -5.05 5.20 4.31
CA GLU A 175 -5.67 6.08 5.31
C GLU A 175 -4.66 6.93 6.06
N ILE A 176 -3.54 6.35 6.50
CA ILE A 176 -2.48 7.07 7.22
C ILE A 176 -1.84 8.14 6.32
N ARG A 177 -1.51 7.80 5.07
CA ARG A 177 -0.95 8.77 4.09
C ARG A 177 -1.90 9.94 3.86
N LYS A 178 -3.20 9.68 3.74
CA LYS A 178 -4.22 10.73 3.61
C LYS A 178 -4.25 11.64 4.84
N ARG A 179 -4.29 11.05 6.04
CA ARG A 179 -4.30 11.81 7.31
C ARG A 179 -3.06 12.67 7.47
N ALA A 180 -1.88 12.11 7.20
CA ALA A 180 -0.61 12.84 7.28
C ALA A 180 -0.58 14.03 6.31
N PHE A 181 -1.01 13.82 5.06
CA PHE A 181 -1.04 14.89 4.07
C PHE A 181 -2.05 15.98 4.42
N ALA A 182 -3.25 15.62 4.89
CA ALA A 182 -4.24 16.60 5.34
C ALA A 182 -3.69 17.49 6.47
N LYS A 183 -3.00 16.90 7.46
CA LYS A 183 -2.31 17.64 8.52
C LYS A 183 -1.25 18.60 7.98
N VAL A 184 -0.41 18.15 7.03
CA VAL A 184 0.62 19.00 6.40
C VAL A 184 0.00 20.16 5.63
N VAL A 185 -1.05 19.92 4.84
CA VAL A 185 -1.73 20.99 4.09
C VAL A 185 -2.36 22.02 5.04
N VAL A 186 -3.02 21.58 6.11
CA VAL A 186 -3.57 22.49 7.13
C VAL A 186 -2.46 23.31 7.79
N PHE A 187 -1.33 22.68 8.11
CA PHE A 187 -0.16 23.36 8.70
C PHE A 187 0.45 24.41 7.76
N VAL A 188 0.65 24.08 6.48
CA VAL A 188 1.18 25.02 5.48
C VAL A 188 0.22 26.19 5.24
N ASN A 189 -1.09 25.92 5.14
CA ASN A 189 -2.08 26.99 5.02
C ASN A 189 -2.20 27.85 6.29
N CYS A 190 -1.96 27.32 7.51
CA CYS A 190 -1.92 28.16 8.72
C CYS A 190 -0.67 29.06 8.76
N ASN A 191 0.45 28.65 8.14
CA ASN A 191 1.68 29.46 8.09
C ASN A 191 1.61 30.63 7.08
N GLU A 192 0.85 30.48 5.98
CA GLU A 192 0.60 31.56 5.02
C GLU A 192 -0.45 32.59 5.52
N LEU A 193 -1.17 32.27 6.60
CA LEU A 193 -2.19 33.13 7.24
C LEU A 193 -1.75 33.59 8.65
N ASN A 194 -0.59 34.22 8.77
CA ASN A 194 -0.25 34.95 9.99
C ASN A 194 -1.08 36.24 10.11
N PHE A 195 -2.34 36.18 10.59
CA PHE A 195 -2.96 37.35 11.24
C PHE A 195 -4.08 37.11 12.27
N THR A 196 -4.28 35.90 12.83
CA THR A 196 -5.05 35.84 14.10
C THR A 196 -4.61 34.67 14.96
N LEU A 197 -3.59 34.92 15.77
CA LEU A 197 -3.02 33.96 16.74
C LEU A 197 -4.08 33.41 17.72
N ALA A 198 -5.22 34.07 17.88
CA ALA A 198 -6.34 33.57 18.69
C ALA A 198 -7.08 32.37 18.05
N GLY A 199 -7.12 32.24 16.72
CA GLY A 199 -7.87 31.19 16.03
C GLY A 199 -7.14 29.86 15.88
N CYS A 200 -5.84 29.91 15.49
CA CYS A 200 -5.05 28.69 15.27
C CYS A 200 -4.65 28.02 16.62
N PHE A 201 -4.54 28.79 17.72
CA PHE A 201 -4.36 28.23 19.07
C PHE A 201 -5.64 27.54 19.58
N GLN A 202 -6.82 28.08 19.32
CA GLN A 202 -8.09 27.45 19.72
C GLN A 202 -8.32 26.12 18.99
N ILE A 203 -8.11 26.09 17.67
CA ILE A 203 -8.29 24.86 16.87
C ILE A 203 -7.22 23.82 17.19
N SER A 204 -5.97 24.25 17.40
CA SER A 204 -4.88 23.32 17.75
C SER A 204 -5.02 22.78 19.18
N TRP A 205 -5.49 23.60 20.14
CA TRP A 205 -5.76 23.17 21.52
C TRP A 205 -6.93 22.18 21.58
N GLU A 206 -8.04 22.45 20.88
CA GLU A 206 -9.18 21.53 20.77
C GLU A 206 -8.78 20.20 20.08
N ALA A 207 -7.96 20.27 19.02
CA ALA A 207 -7.49 19.08 18.32
C ALA A 207 -6.45 18.26 19.12
N LEU A 208 -5.55 18.91 19.86
CA LEU A 208 -4.59 18.25 20.75
C LEU A 208 -5.29 17.66 21.99
N VAL A 209 -6.29 18.35 22.54
CA VAL A 209 -7.12 17.86 23.65
C VAL A 209 -7.94 16.66 23.21
N ALA A 210 -8.56 16.68 22.02
CA ALA A 210 -9.31 15.55 21.48
C ALA A 210 -8.43 14.31 21.20
N LEU A 211 -7.19 14.50 20.73
CA LEU A 211 -6.24 13.41 20.54
C LEU A 211 -5.72 12.85 21.87
N ARG A 212 -5.50 13.69 22.88
CA ARG A 212 -5.05 13.26 24.20
C ARG A 212 -6.17 12.58 25.01
N TYR A 213 -7.43 12.97 24.84
CA TYR A 213 -8.57 12.31 25.51
C TYR A 213 -8.80 10.88 24.97
N SER A 214 -8.60 10.69 23.65
CA SER A 214 -8.69 9.36 23.02
C SER A 214 -7.58 8.37 23.45
N GLU A 215 -6.51 8.85 24.09
CA GLU A 215 -5.37 8.04 24.53
C GLU A 215 -5.42 7.77 26.06
N VAL A 216 -6.22 8.52 26.82
CA VAL A 216 -6.37 8.39 28.29
C VAL A 216 -7.49 7.42 28.69
N ASP A 217 -8.53 7.24 27.87
CA ASP A 217 -9.63 6.30 28.17
C ASP A 217 -9.23 4.80 28.08
N GLU A 218 -7.98 4.47 27.73
CA GLU A 218 -7.46 3.09 27.70
C GLU A 218 -6.67 2.68 28.97
N ILE A 219 -6.43 3.59 29.93
CA ILE A 219 -5.61 3.32 31.13
C ILE A 219 -6.35 3.67 32.43
N GLU A 220 -7.36 2.88 32.79
CA GLU A 220 -7.55 2.39 34.18
C GLU A 220 -8.52 1.19 34.20
N VAL A 221 -8.00 0.07 34.70
CA VAL A 221 -8.62 -1.23 35.03
C VAL A 221 -9.05 -1.18 36.52
N PRO A 222 -9.90 -2.04 37.14
CA PRO A 222 -10.78 -3.15 36.71
C PRO A 222 -12.24 -3.10 37.25
N SER A 223 -13.02 -4.09 36.81
CA SER A 223 -14.20 -4.66 37.47
C SER A 223 -13.95 -5.19 38.90
N TRP A 224 -14.72 -4.75 39.90
CA TRP A 224 -15.28 -5.58 40.97
C TRP A 224 -16.35 -4.84 41.80
N GLU A 225 -17.40 -5.60 42.14
CA GLU A 225 -18.50 -5.36 43.10
C GLU A 225 -19.57 -4.28 42.80
N ILE A 226 -20.81 -4.69 42.53
CA ILE A 226 -21.98 -4.80 43.46
C ILE A 226 -22.51 -3.42 43.85
#